data_AF-A0A511ABI3-F1
#
_entry.id   AF-A0A511ABI3-F1
#
_cell.length_a   1.000
_cell.length_b   1.000
_cell.length_c   1.000
_cell.angle_alpha   90.00
_cell.angle_beta   90.00
_cell.angle_gamma   90.00
#
_symmetry.space_group_name_H-M   'P 1'
#
loop_
_entity.id
_entity.type
_entity.pdbx_description
1 polymer ?
#
loop_
_entity_poly.entity_id
_entity_poly.type
_entity_poly.pdbx_seq_one_letter_code
_entity_poly.pdbx_strand_id
1 'polypeptide(L)'
;MQTTYRPGDWNVLVAPGALIALSPDAPAELVSTLWERQQSGGDLAAVIDALTDHAAGSFEAVLPFAAVVLEGPDARIAVRGEVTASVTGPDGEESFTGSNVTTWSERFVAGASRIAVTIGDADAGASLPITGGVVRASGATAEIESADVTEPDSAIAAPVAQAAPADDDAALDDALTEDASVEESAVEETAVESPIEEPPVEESPIEESDAEAEPPTAEIPETPAPIDDAVDGATLTPDEVTYATDADEFDQLFGATVASQKPPVPPAPPVPPAPPVPAGDHDGDTISVSEARALRQNAPAADPDAPTAVLPVISSASGRIRVSTGQVVTLDRTVIIGRKPRSTRASGADLPHLVAVDSPQQDISRSHLEIRPEGDTVVVVDLHTTNGSTLLRPGADPLRLHPGEQTLVLSDDVVDLGDGVTVTFEDLP
;
A
#
# COMPACT_ATOMS: atom_id res chain seq x y z
N MET A 1 12.56 1.82 23.62
CA MET A 1 12.78 1.46 22.19
C MET A 1 14.27 1.38 21.94
N GLN A 2 14.81 0.18 21.74
CA GLN A 2 16.22 -0.04 21.44
C GLN A 2 16.37 -0.25 19.93
N THR A 3 17.14 0.62 19.26
CA THR A 3 17.26 0.61 17.80
C THR A 3 18.67 0.28 17.35
N THR A 4 18.76 -0.57 16.34
CA THR A 4 19.99 -0.84 15.59
C THR A 4 19.77 -0.55 14.12
N TYR A 5 20.83 -0.19 13.40
CA TYR A 5 20.78 0.02 11.96
C TYR A 5 21.98 -0.62 11.28
N ARG A 6 21.82 -0.94 10.00
CA ARG A 6 22.89 -1.41 9.13
C ARG A 6 23.28 -0.28 8.19
N PRO A 7 24.57 0.08 8.07
CA PRO A 7 25.02 1.10 7.12
C PRO A 7 24.57 0.81 5.67
N GLY A 8 24.30 1.86 4.90
CA GLY A 8 23.85 1.78 3.51
C GLY A 8 23.53 3.17 2.96
N ASP A 9 22.81 3.25 1.85
CA ASP A 9 22.65 4.49 1.10
C ASP A 9 21.26 5.14 1.23
N TRP A 10 20.32 4.61 2.00
CA TRP A 10 19.04 5.28 2.21
C TRP A 10 19.10 6.21 3.41
N ASN A 11 18.30 7.28 3.39
CA ASN A 11 18.14 8.15 4.55
C ASN A 11 17.14 7.49 5.49
N VAL A 12 17.59 6.98 6.64
CA VAL A 12 16.73 6.37 7.66
C VAL A 12 16.67 7.27 8.88
N LEU A 13 15.47 7.77 9.17
CA LEU A 13 15.14 8.55 10.35
C LEU A 13 14.73 7.58 11.46
N VAL A 14 15.43 7.66 12.58
CA VAL A 14 15.15 6.94 13.81
C VAL A 14 14.68 7.95 14.84
N ALA A 15 13.38 7.98 15.09
CA ALA A 15 12.77 8.85 16.08
C ALA A 15 12.02 8.02 17.13
N PRO A 16 11.65 8.59 18.28
CA PRO A 16 10.85 7.88 19.28
C PRO A 16 9.56 7.35 18.65
N GLY A 17 9.41 6.02 18.61
CA GLY A 17 8.25 5.35 18.04
C GLY A 17 8.12 5.43 16.52
N ALA A 18 9.18 5.78 15.78
CA ALA A 18 9.11 5.82 14.32
C ALA A 18 10.42 5.41 13.64
N LEU A 19 10.28 4.62 12.57
CA LEU A 19 11.33 4.34 11.59
C LEU A 19 10.86 4.77 10.21
N ILE A 20 11.56 5.72 9.59
CA ILE A 20 11.20 6.23 8.26
C ILE A 20 12.42 6.12 7.35
N ALA A 21 12.35 5.31 6.30
CA ALA A 21 13.36 5.23 5.25
C ALA A 21 12.91 5.99 4.01
N LEU A 22 13.81 6.80 3.47
CA LEU A 22 13.60 7.60 2.27
C LEU A 22 14.70 7.28 1.25
N SER A 23 14.32 7.31 -0.03
CA SER A 23 15.26 7.17 -1.14
C SER A 23 16.50 8.07 -0.97
N PRO A 24 17.69 7.66 -1.43
CA PRO A 24 18.89 8.51 -1.48
C PRO A 24 18.66 9.84 -2.20
N ASP A 25 17.72 9.90 -3.14
CA ASP A 25 17.38 11.08 -3.91
C ASP A 25 16.51 12.10 -3.14
N ALA A 26 16.07 11.75 -1.93
CA ALA A 26 15.28 12.65 -1.10
C ALA A 26 16.10 13.90 -0.71
N PRO A 27 15.57 15.12 -0.94
CA PRO A 27 16.30 16.34 -0.63
C PRO A 27 16.40 16.56 0.89
N ALA A 28 17.49 17.20 1.29
CA ALA A 28 17.79 17.45 2.71
C ALA A 28 16.69 18.22 3.45
N GLU A 29 15.97 19.12 2.77
CA GLU A 29 14.85 19.89 3.31
C GLU A 29 13.67 18.97 3.71
N LEU A 30 13.33 17.98 2.87
CA LEU A 30 12.27 17.02 3.16
C LEU A 30 12.66 16.14 4.36
N VAL A 31 13.90 15.66 4.37
CA VAL A 31 14.45 14.86 5.48
C VAL A 31 14.40 15.64 6.80
N SER A 32 14.81 16.91 6.78
CA SER A 32 14.80 17.79 7.95
C SER A 32 13.38 18.10 8.43
N THR A 33 12.46 18.35 7.49
CA THR A 33 11.04 18.58 7.79
C THR A 33 10.41 17.37 8.47
N LEU A 34 10.64 16.16 7.94
CA LEU A 34 10.14 14.92 8.52
C LEU A 34 10.75 14.66 9.91
N TRP A 35 12.04 14.93 10.07
CA TRP A 35 12.71 14.81 11.36
C TRP A 35 12.07 15.72 12.42
N GLU A 36 11.89 17.01 12.13
CA GLU A 36 11.28 17.97 13.06
C GLU A 36 9.82 17.63 13.40
N ARG A 37 9.04 17.20 12.39
CA ARG A 37 7.66 16.74 12.60
C ARG A 37 7.60 15.53 13.51
N GLN A 38 8.47 14.54 13.29
CA GLN A 38 8.45 13.31 14.07
C GLN A 38 8.90 13.54 15.52
N GLN A 39 9.85 14.46 15.73
CA GLN A 39 10.25 14.90 17.07
C GLN A 39 9.10 15.58 17.85
N SER A 40 8.08 16.09 17.13
CA SER A 40 6.89 16.69 17.71
C SER A 40 5.73 15.69 17.89
N GLY A 41 5.95 14.39 17.63
CA GLY A 41 4.94 13.35 17.74
C GLY A 41 4.01 13.23 16.52
N GLY A 42 4.52 13.52 15.32
CA GLY A 42 3.78 13.33 14.07
C GLY A 42 3.32 11.89 13.86
N ASP A 43 2.12 11.74 13.30
CA ASP A 43 1.55 10.45 12.90
C ASP A 43 1.95 10.09 11.46
N LEU A 44 1.50 8.92 10.99
CA LEU A 44 1.77 8.49 9.62
C LEU A 44 1.18 9.46 8.57
N ALA A 45 0.02 10.05 8.85
CA ALA A 45 -0.61 11.01 7.94
C ALA A 45 0.28 12.24 7.73
N ALA A 46 0.89 12.76 8.79
CA ALA A 46 1.84 13.88 8.71
C ALA A 46 3.09 13.56 7.87
N VAL A 47 3.52 12.30 7.83
CA VAL A 47 4.61 11.82 6.96
C VAL A 47 4.17 11.80 5.51
N ILE A 48 3.00 11.22 5.22
CA ILE A 48 2.43 11.14 3.87
C ILE A 48 2.16 12.55 3.31
N ASP A 49 1.64 13.45 4.14
CA ASP A 49 1.41 14.84 3.76
C ASP A 49 2.71 15.54 3.38
N ALA A 50 3.79 15.36 4.16
CA ALA A 50 5.09 15.96 3.83
C ALA A 50 5.66 15.42 2.51
N LEU A 51 5.51 14.11 2.25
CA LEU A 51 5.95 13.47 1.01
C LEU A 51 5.12 13.95 -0.19
N THR A 52 3.82 14.06 -0.03
CA THR A 52 2.89 14.48 -1.10
C THR A 52 3.01 15.98 -1.38
N ASP A 53 3.18 16.81 -0.35
CA ASP A 53 3.44 18.24 -0.49
C ASP A 53 4.77 18.48 -1.21
N HIS A 54 5.81 17.72 -0.86
CA HIS A 54 7.09 17.76 -1.58
C HIS A 54 6.95 17.38 -3.06
N ALA A 55 6.08 16.40 -3.36
CA ALA A 55 5.74 15.99 -4.71
C ALA A 55 4.76 16.96 -5.43
N ALA A 56 4.48 18.13 -4.84
CA ALA A 56 3.53 19.13 -5.34
C ALA A 56 2.13 18.54 -5.62
N GLY A 57 1.69 17.57 -4.81
CA GLY A 57 0.41 16.88 -4.97
C GLY A 57 0.40 15.77 -6.03
N SER A 58 1.50 15.54 -6.75
CA SER A 58 1.60 14.44 -7.72
C SER A 58 1.97 13.14 -7.03
N PHE A 59 1.04 12.20 -6.98
CA PHE A 59 1.29 10.87 -6.44
C PHE A 59 2.34 10.08 -7.22
N GLU A 60 2.54 10.33 -8.51
CA GLU A 60 3.59 9.68 -9.31
C GLU A 60 4.98 10.21 -8.93
N ALA A 61 5.08 11.47 -8.52
CA ALA A 61 6.36 12.10 -8.16
C ALA A 61 6.79 11.82 -6.72
N VAL A 62 5.96 11.14 -5.91
CA VAL A 62 6.35 10.71 -4.57
C VAL A 62 7.51 9.70 -4.67
N LEU A 63 8.61 9.99 -3.98
CA LEU A 63 9.80 9.15 -3.97
C LEU A 63 9.54 7.81 -3.26
N PRO A 64 10.30 6.74 -3.55
CA PRO A 64 10.27 5.51 -2.76
C PRO A 64 10.54 5.78 -1.26
N PHE A 65 9.75 5.15 -0.40
CA PHE A 65 9.83 5.30 1.04
C PHE A 65 9.23 4.11 1.79
N ALA A 66 9.63 3.96 3.05
CA ALA A 66 8.91 3.14 4.02
C ALA A 66 8.81 3.91 5.33
N ALA A 67 7.62 3.99 5.91
CA ALA A 67 7.39 4.62 7.19
C ALA A 67 6.66 3.63 8.10
N VAL A 68 7.19 3.44 9.30
CA VAL A 68 6.54 2.71 10.39
C VAL A 68 6.46 3.66 11.58
N VAL A 69 5.26 4.05 11.96
CA VAL A 69 4.99 5.00 13.06
C VAL A 69 4.08 4.33 14.08
N LEU A 70 4.47 4.39 15.34
CA LEU A 70 3.70 3.81 16.45
C LEU A 70 2.62 4.77 16.93
N GLU A 71 1.41 4.23 17.10
CA GLU A 71 0.26 4.88 17.73
C GLU A 71 -0.08 4.10 19.00
N GLY A 72 0.54 4.48 20.12
CA GLY A 72 0.48 3.69 21.35
C GLY A 72 1.18 2.33 21.16
N PRO A 73 0.50 1.19 21.41
CA PRO A 73 1.06 -0.14 21.18
C PRO A 73 0.99 -0.60 19.72
N ASP A 74 0.29 0.13 18.86
CA ASP A 74 0.00 -0.30 17.49
C ASP A 74 0.94 0.39 16.49
N ALA A 75 1.16 -0.22 15.33
CA ALA A 75 2.01 0.32 14.27
C ALA A 75 1.19 0.64 13.02
N ARG A 76 1.35 1.85 12.48
CA ARG A 76 0.93 2.21 11.13
C ARG A 76 2.11 2.21 10.18
N ILE A 77 1.89 1.62 9.02
CA ILE A 77 2.93 1.39 8.02
C ILE A 77 2.47 1.99 6.69
N ALA A 78 3.36 2.71 6.01
CA ALA A 78 3.21 3.04 4.59
C ALA A 78 4.49 2.68 3.83
N VAL A 79 4.36 2.02 2.67
CA VAL A 79 5.51 1.55 1.88
C VAL A 79 5.30 1.81 0.38
N ARG A 80 6.34 2.32 -0.29
CA ARG A 80 6.40 2.56 -1.73
C ARG A 80 7.79 2.24 -2.29
N GLY A 81 7.83 1.51 -3.39
CA GLY A 81 9.07 1.12 -4.08
C GLY A 81 9.73 -0.13 -3.50
N GLU A 82 10.98 -0.37 -3.87
CA GLU A 82 11.77 -1.56 -3.49
C GLU A 82 12.32 -1.47 -2.06
N VAL A 83 11.43 -1.30 -1.11
CA VAL A 83 11.71 -1.29 0.33
C VAL A 83 10.65 -2.12 1.04
N THR A 84 11.04 -2.75 2.13
CA THR A 84 10.19 -3.63 2.93
C THR A 84 10.13 -3.11 4.36
N ALA A 85 8.93 -2.97 4.90
CA ALA A 85 8.71 -2.78 6.33
C ALA A 85 8.26 -4.11 6.94
N SER A 86 8.81 -4.51 8.08
CA SER A 86 8.27 -5.63 8.86
C SER A 86 7.91 -5.22 10.27
N VAL A 87 6.84 -5.82 10.80
CA VAL A 87 6.35 -5.59 12.15
C VAL A 87 6.09 -6.94 12.79
N THR A 88 6.62 -7.15 13.99
CA THR A 88 6.32 -8.33 14.81
C THR A 88 5.24 -7.97 15.83
N GLY A 89 4.03 -8.48 15.61
CA GLY A 89 2.90 -8.37 16.53
C GLY A 89 2.69 -9.66 17.34
N PRO A 90 1.54 -9.80 18.03
CA PRO A 90 1.20 -10.99 18.81
C PRO A 90 0.97 -12.23 17.93
N ASP A 91 0.54 -12.02 16.68
CA ASP A 91 0.22 -13.09 15.73
C ASP A 91 1.43 -13.53 14.89
N GLY A 92 2.60 -12.91 15.08
CA GLY A 92 3.84 -13.20 14.36
C GLY A 92 4.44 -11.98 13.66
N GLU A 93 5.40 -12.23 12.77
CA GLU A 93 6.00 -11.20 11.92
C GLU A 93 5.24 -11.05 10.61
N GLU A 94 4.81 -9.83 10.31
CA GLU A 94 4.20 -9.43 9.04
C GLU A 94 5.16 -8.53 8.27
N SER A 95 5.27 -8.75 6.96
CA SER A 95 6.12 -7.95 6.07
C SER A 95 5.32 -7.32 4.94
N PHE A 96 5.67 -6.09 4.60
CA PHE A 96 4.94 -5.25 3.66
C PHE A 96 5.91 -4.62 2.67
N THR A 97 5.65 -4.78 1.38
CA THR A 97 6.51 -4.27 0.29
C THR A 97 5.74 -3.29 -0.61
N GLY A 98 6.46 -2.28 -1.11
CA GLY A 98 5.93 -1.28 -2.03
C GLY A 98 6.27 -1.50 -3.51
N SER A 99 6.83 -2.65 -3.89
CA SER A 99 7.39 -2.90 -5.23
C SER A 99 6.35 -2.98 -6.35
N ASN A 100 5.08 -3.27 -6.03
CA ASN A 100 4.00 -3.46 -7.01
C ASN A 100 2.81 -2.51 -6.80
N VAL A 101 3.04 -1.35 -6.20
CA VAL A 101 1.99 -0.33 -5.98
C VAL A 101 2.32 0.97 -6.71
N THR A 102 1.31 1.60 -7.30
CA THR A 102 1.45 2.86 -8.05
C THR A 102 1.48 4.09 -7.13
N THR A 103 0.84 4.00 -5.96
CA THR A 103 0.79 5.06 -4.94
C THR A 103 1.65 4.67 -3.74
N TRP A 104 1.12 3.90 -2.80
CA TRP A 104 1.84 3.24 -1.70
C TRP A 104 0.86 2.24 -1.08
N SER A 105 1.36 1.30 -0.28
CA SER A 105 0.53 0.44 0.54
C SER A 105 0.51 0.95 1.97
N GLU A 106 -0.69 1.17 2.53
CA GLU A 106 -0.87 1.42 3.96
C GLU A 106 -1.32 0.16 4.69
N ARG A 107 -0.82 -0.04 5.92
CA ARG A 107 -1.16 -1.16 6.80
C ARG A 107 -1.22 -0.71 8.25
N PHE A 108 -1.93 -1.50 9.05
CA PHE A 108 -2.03 -1.34 10.49
C PHE A 108 -1.76 -2.70 11.13
N VAL A 109 -0.92 -2.73 12.17
CA VAL A 109 -0.61 -3.93 12.96
C VAL A 109 -0.80 -3.59 14.42
N ALA A 110 -1.64 -4.35 15.12
CA ALA A 110 -1.90 -4.15 16.54
C ALA A 110 -0.81 -4.79 17.41
N GLY A 111 -0.50 -4.17 18.55
CA GLY A 111 0.40 -4.75 19.56
C GLY A 111 1.82 -5.05 19.04
N ALA A 112 2.43 -4.09 18.34
CA ALA A 112 3.76 -4.22 17.79
C ALA A 112 4.82 -4.33 18.92
N SER A 113 5.61 -5.39 18.86
CA SER A 113 6.76 -5.64 19.75
C SER A 113 8.10 -5.34 19.07
N ARG A 114 8.14 -5.38 17.74
CA ARG A 114 9.31 -5.03 16.93
C ARG A 114 8.88 -4.38 15.64
N ILE A 115 9.61 -3.36 15.21
CA ILE A 115 9.46 -2.75 13.88
C ILE A 115 10.81 -2.76 13.16
N ALA A 116 10.79 -3.00 11.86
CA ALA A 116 11.97 -2.97 11.01
C ALA A 116 11.68 -2.40 9.63
N VAL A 117 12.71 -1.83 9.03
CA VAL A 117 12.73 -1.43 7.63
C VAL A 117 13.98 -2.00 6.99
N THR A 118 13.84 -2.65 5.84
CA THR A 118 14.89 -3.30 5.07
C THR A 118 14.85 -2.81 3.63
N ILE A 119 16.00 -2.37 3.12
CA ILE A 119 16.16 -1.86 1.76
C ILE A 119 16.96 -2.88 0.94
N GLY A 120 16.34 -3.42 -0.11
CA GLY A 120 16.93 -4.45 -0.98
C GLY A 120 17.29 -5.75 -0.25
N ASP A 121 18.02 -6.64 -0.94
CA ASP A 121 18.68 -7.80 -0.34
C ASP A 121 19.92 -7.33 0.42
N ALA A 122 19.70 -6.76 1.60
CA ALA A 122 20.79 -6.25 2.43
C ALA A 122 21.67 -7.41 2.93
N ASP A 123 22.89 -7.45 2.42
CA ASP A 123 23.96 -8.34 2.88
C ASP A 123 24.18 -8.22 4.40
N ALA A 124 24.74 -9.26 5.02
CA ALA A 124 24.90 -9.40 6.47
C ALA A 124 25.98 -8.46 7.05
N GLY A 125 25.82 -7.15 6.88
CA GLY A 125 26.66 -6.12 7.47
C GLY A 125 26.47 -6.02 8.99
N ALA A 126 27.51 -5.51 9.67
CA ALA A 126 27.46 -5.27 11.11
C ALA A 126 26.33 -4.27 11.45
N SER A 127 25.50 -4.62 12.44
CA SER A 127 24.45 -3.75 12.96
C SER A 127 25.01 -2.87 14.07
N LEU A 128 24.73 -1.57 14.02
CA LEU A 128 25.23 -0.55 14.95
C LEU A 128 24.08 0.03 15.77
N PRO A 129 24.28 0.32 17.07
CA PRO A 129 23.24 0.90 17.91
C PRO A 129 23.05 2.39 17.61
N ILE A 130 21.81 2.87 17.76
CA ILE A 130 21.46 4.29 17.66
C ILE A 130 20.30 4.62 18.61
N THR A 131 20.36 5.77 19.27
CA THR A 131 19.27 6.27 20.12
C THR A 131 18.25 7.09 19.33
N GLY A 132 18.72 7.89 18.36
CA GLY A 132 17.87 8.64 17.45
C GLY A 132 18.70 9.54 16.52
N GLY A 133 18.10 9.93 15.39
CA GLY A 133 18.72 10.78 14.39
C GLY A 133 18.45 10.31 12.96
N VAL A 134 19.10 10.96 12.00
CA VAL A 134 19.07 10.55 10.59
C VAL A 134 20.39 9.89 10.22
N VAL A 135 20.34 8.67 9.70
CA VAL A 135 21.52 7.91 9.29
C VAL A 135 21.42 7.42 7.86
N ARG A 136 22.57 7.12 7.26
CA ARG A 136 22.67 6.44 5.98
C ARG A 136 22.68 4.93 6.22
N ALA A 137 21.62 4.24 5.83
CA ALA A 137 21.37 2.85 6.21
C ALA A 137 20.76 2.01 5.07
N SER A 138 20.99 0.70 5.14
CA SER A 138 20.33 -0.33 4.32
C SER A 138 19.22 -1.05 5.09
N GLY A 139 19.10 -0.77 6.38
CA GLY A 139 17.97 -1.18 7.19
C GLY A 139 18.11 -0.71 8.63
N ALA A 140 17.00 -0.71 9.35
CA ALA A 140 16.94 -0.44 10.78
C ALA A 140 15.91 -1.34 11.44
N THR A 141 16.17 -1.70 12.69
CA THR A 141 15.29 -2.54 13.49
C THR A 141 15.22 -1.98 14.90
N ALA A 142 14.02 -1.90 15.44
CA ALA A 142 13.77 -1.41 16.77
C ALA A 142 12.85 -2.33 17.56
N GLU A 143 13.25 -2.60 18.80
CA GLU A 143 12.45 -3.36 19.75
C GLU A 143 11.65 -2.41 20.64
N ILE A 144 10.37 -2.71 20.80
CA ILE A 144 9.40 -1.92 21.55
C ILE A 144 9.27 -2.57 22.92
N GLU A 145 9.75 -1.87 23.94
CA GLU A 145 9.63 -2.36 25.32
C GLU A 145 8.18 -2.16 25.78
N SER A 146 7.50 -3.25 26.11
CA SER A 146 6.16 -3.26 26.71
C SER A 146 6.23 -2.81 28.18
N ALA A 147 6.64 -1.58 28.43
CA ALA A 147 6.70 -1.01 29.77
C ALA A 147 5.71 0.15 29.91
N ASP A 148 4.41 -0.17 29.95
CA ASP A 148 3.42 0.52 30.82
C ASP A 148 2.04 -0.18 30.93
N VAL A 149 2.00 -1.52 30.91
CA VAL A 149 0.83 -2.27 31.45
C VAL A 149 1.23 -2.83 32.80
N THR A 150 1.44 -1.94 33.75
CA THR A 150 1.34 -2.25 35.18
C THR A 150 0.70 -1.01 35.79
N GLU A 151 -0.56 -1.12 36.22
CA GLU A 151 -1.16 -0.15 37.12
C GLU A 151 -0.17 0.18 38.25
N PRO A 152 -0.11 1.44 38.72
CA PRO A 152 0.82 1.82 39.77
C PRO A 152 0.44 1.04 41.03
N ASP A 153 1.17 -0.04 41.31
CA ASP A 153 1.12 -0.61 42.63
C ASP A 153 1.63 0.47 43.58
N SER A 154 0.80 0.81 44.55
CA SER A 154 1.12 1.70 45.65
C SER A 154 2.24 1.08 46.47
N ALA A 155 3.48 1.24 46.00
CA ALA A 155 4.68 0.98 46.75
C ALA A 155 5.20 2.29 47.33
N ILE A 156 4.57 2.68 48.44
CA ILE A 156 5.19 3.25 49.64
C ILE A 156 6.43 4.12 49.40
N ALA A 157 6.22 5.43 49.57
CA ALA A 157 7.26 6.41 49.81
C ALA A 157 8.29 5.91 50.86
N ALA A 158 9.55 5.82 50.45
CA ALA A 158 10.69 5.91 51.35
C ALA A 158 11.49 7.16 50.96
N PRO A 159 11.87 8.02 51.93
CA PRO A 159 12.21 9.41 51.67
C PRO A 159 13.60 9.57 51.05
N VAL A 160 13.67 10.55 50.16
CA VAL A 160 14.87 11.15 49.60
C VAL A 160 15.76 11.65 50.75
N ALA A 161 16.91 10.99 50.95
CA ALA A 161 18.00 11.54 51.75
C ALA A 161 18.87 12.41 50.83
N GLN A 162 18.67 13.72 50.96
CA GLN A 162 19.52 14.74 50.37
C GLN A 162 20.90 14.72 51.05
N ALA A 163 21.95 14.39 50.30
CA ALA A 163 23.33 14.59 50.73
C ALA A 163 23.90 15.83 50.00
N ALA A 164 24.15 16.88 50.77
CA ALA A 164 24.95 18.03 50.36
C ALA A 164 26.45 17.67 50.36
N PRO A 165 27.32 18.43 49.65
CA PRO A 165 28.68 18.04 49.35
C PRO A 165 29.62 18.33 50.53
N ALA A 166 30.69 17.54 50.66
CA ALA A 166 31.85 17.88 51.46
C ALA A 166 33.11 17.43 50.71
N ASP A 167 33.94 18.41 50.40
CA ASP A 167 35.35 18.27 50.04
C ASP A 167 36.17 17.63 51.18
N ASP A 168 37.29 17.05 50.77
CA ASP A 168 38.62 16.94 51.42
C ASP A 168 39.23 15.52 51.44
N ASP A 169 40.19 15.36 50.52
CA ASP A 169 41.59 14.92 50.72
C ASP A 169 41.99 13.49 51.17
N ALA A 170 43.02 13.01 50.44
CA ALA A 170 44.07 12.04 50.80
C ALA A 170 43.67 10.56 51.02
N ALA A 171 44.46 9.53 50.66
CA ALA A 171 45.70 9.36 49.90
C ALA A 171 45.96 7.83 49.80
N LEU A 172 46.54 7.41 48.67
CA LEU A 172 47.58 6.37 48.46
C LEU A 172 47.54 5.00 49.20
N ASP A 173 47.51 3.91 48.43
CA ASP A 173 48.57 2.88 48.24
C ASP A 173 47.95 1.68 47.48
N ASP A 174 48.30 1.41 46.23
CA ASP A 174 49.42 0.61 45.72
C ASP A 174 49.39 -0.88 46.12
N ALA A 175 49.20 -1.75 45.11
CA ALA A 175 49.87 -3.05 44.98
C ALA A 175 49.47 -3.74 43.66
N LEU A 176 50.38 -3.65 42.70
CA LEU A 176 50.53 -4.50 41.51
C LEU A 176 50.72 -5.97 41.90
N THR A 177 50.14 -6.93 41.15
CA THR A 177 50.91 -8.10 40.64
C THR A 177 50.17 -8.82 39.50
N GLU A 178 50.87 -8.95 38.37
CA GLU A 178 50.69 -9.98 37.34
C GLU A 178 50.93 -11.38 37.92
N ASP A 179 50.28 -12.43 37.40
CA ASP A 179 50.99 -13.56 36.76
C ASP A 179 50.02 -14.46 35.99
N ALA A 180 50.56 -15.04 34.91
CA ALA A 180 49.89 -15.90 33.95
C ALA A 180 50.08 -17.40 34.30
N SER A 181 49.36 -18.23 33.53
CA SER A 181 49.82 -19.53 33.02
C SER A 181 49.39 -20.84 33.71
N VAL A 182 48.52 -21.56 33.00
CA VAL A 182 48.56 -22.99 32.56
C VAL A 182 48.93 -24.12 33.55
N GLU A 183 48.00 -25.06 33.72
CA GLU A 183 48.15 -26.56 33.70
C GLU A 183 46.74 -27.11 33.34
N GLU A 184 46.42 -27.87 32.29
CA GLU A 184 46.89 -29.13 31.69
C GLU A 184 46.83 -30.40 32.56
N SER A 185 46.23 -31.45 31.98
CA SER A 185 46.20 -32.89 32.34
C SER A 185 45.10 -33.36 33.32
N ALA A 186 44.42 -34.51 33.13
CA ALA A 186 44.49 -35.57 32.12
C ALA A 186 43.36 -36.63 32.34
N VAL A 187 42.94 -37.29 31.23
CA VAL A 187 42.47 -38.69 31.01
C VAL A 187 41.26 -39.24 31.82
N GLU A 188 40.40 -40.18 31.37
CA GLU A 188 40.46 -41.24 30.35
C GLU A 188 39.04 -41.80 30.04
N GLU A 189 38.88 -42.35 28.82
CA GLU A 189 38.02 -43.48 28.40
C GLU A 189 36.50 -43.53 28.70
N THR A 190 35.69 -43.56 27.64
CA THR A 190 35.02 -44.82 27.22
C THR A 190 34.34 -44.64 25.86
N ALA A 191 34.70 -45.54 24.95
CA ALA A 191 34.13 -45.69 23.62
C ALA A 191 32.74 -46.35 23.70
N VAL A 192 31.77 -45.83 22.95
CA VAL A 192 30.77 -46.66 22.28
C VAL A 192 30.46 -46.05 20.92
N GLU A 193 30.95 -46.74 19.90
CA GLU A 193 30.69 -46.55 18.49
C GLU A 193 29.30 -47.13 18.16
N SER A 194 28.43 -46.36 17.50
CA SER A 194 27.19 -46.86 16.89
C SER A 194 26.79 -45.94 15.74
N PRO A 195 27.00 -46.35 14.47
CA PRO A 195 26.52 -45.64 13.30
C PRO A 195 24.99 -45.76 13.20
N ILE A 196 24.27 -44.64 13.03
CA ILE A 196 22.89 -44.68 12.57
C ILE A 196 22.94 -44.57 11.06
N GLU A 197 22.78 -45.74 10.46
CA GLU A 197 22.65 -46.02 9.04
C GLU A 197 21.30 -45.48 8.54
N GLU A 198 21.39 -44.65 7.51
CA GLU A 198 20.28 -44.12 6.72
C GLU A 198 19.63 -45.29 5.95
N PRO A 199 18.32 -45.59 6.11
CA PRO A 199 17.69 -46.61 5.30
C PRO A 199 17.44 -46.08 3.88
N PRO A 200 17.84 -46.80 2.81
CA PRO A 200 17.43 -46.47 1.46
C PRO A 200 15.94 -46.83 1.31
N VAL A 201 15.12 -45.85 0.97
CA VAL A 201 13.74 -46.13 0.56
C VAL A 201 13.78 -46.50 -0.91
N GLU A 202 13.65 -47.80 -1.18
CA GLU A 202 13.45 -48.39 -2.51
C GLU A 202 12.11 -47.90 -3.08
N GLU A 203 12.16 -47.05 -4.11
CA GLU A 203 11.02 -46.81 -4.99
C GLU A 203 10.81 -48.05 -5.87
N SER A 204 9.76 -48.81 -5.56
CA SER A 204 9.21 -49.82 -6.47
C SER A 204 8.21 -49.14 -7.42
N PRO A 205 8.36 -49.27 -8.75
CA PRO A 205 7.42 -48.71 -9.71
C PRO A 205 6.07 -49.43 -9.69
N ILE A 206 4.98 -48.66 -9.71
CA ILE A 206 3.66 -49.14 -10.10
C ILE A 206 3.51 -48.97 -11.62
N GLU A 207 3.41 -50.10 -12.32
CA GLU A 207 2.99 -50.19 -13.72
C GLU A 207 1.48 -49.93 -13.87
N GLU A 208 1.13 -49.15 -14.91
CA GLU A 208 0.08 -49.37 -15.92
C GLU A 208 -0.70 -48.11 -16.32
N SER A 209 -0.78 -47.96 -17.64
CA SER A 209 -1.68 -47.15 -18.46
C SER A 209 -1.47 -45.63 -18.53
N ASP A 210 -0.72 -45.19 -19.54
CA ASP A 210 -1.35 -44.42 -20.62
C ASP A 210 -0.61 -44.69 -21.94
N ALA A 211 -1.40 -44.99 -22.96
CA ALA A 211 -0.91 -45.39 -24.27
C ALA A 211 -0.86 -44.16 -25.18
N GLU A 212 0.30 -44.01 -25.80
CA GLU A 212 0.58 -43.28 -27.04
C GLU A 212 -0.68 -42.99 -27.90
N ALA A 213 -1.01 -41.70 -28.05
CA ALA A 213 -1.91 -41.23 -29.10
C ALA A 213 -1.36 -39.93 -29.71
N GLU A 214 -0.36 -40.09 -30.58
CA GLU A 214 -0.09 -39.13 -31.65
C GLU A 214 -1.32 -39.04 -32.58
N PRO A 215 -1.79 -37.84 -32.97
CA PRO A 215 -2.72 -37.74 -34.08
C PRO A 215 -1.97 -37.93 -35.41
N PRO A 216 -2.43 -38.83 -36.30
CA PRO A 216 -1.78 -39.04 -37.59
C PRO A 216 -2.12 -37.92 -38.58
N THR A 217 -1.05 -37.46 -39.23
CA THR A 217 -1.05 -36.84 -40.56
C THR A 217 -1.89 -37.68 -41.54
N ALA A 218 -2.90 -37.05 -42.15
CA ALA A 218 -3.61 -37.60 -43.30
C ALA A 218 -3.37 -36.70 -44.52
N GLU A 219 -2.46 -37.15 -45.37
CA GLU A 219 -2.33 -36.74 -46.77
C GLU A 219 -3.51 -37.27 -47.59
N ILE A 220 -4.20 -36.43 -48.35
CA ILE A 220 -5.02 -36.84 -49.52
C ILE A 220 -4.88 -35.78 -50.63
N PRO A 221 -4.78 -36.18 -51.92
CA PRO A 221 -4.00 -35.48 -52.94
C PRO A 221 -4.82 -34.60 -53.90
N GLU A 222 -4.11 -33.75 -54.63
CA GLU A 222 -4.61 -33.02 -55.79
C GLU A 222 -4.73 -33.93 -57.04
N THR A 223 -5.79 -33.76 -57.83
CA THR A 223 -5.76 -33.72 -59.32
C THR A 223 -7.09 -33.13 -59.84
N PRO A 224 -7.07 -32.26 -60.87
CA PRO A 224 -8.22 -31.46 -61.31
C PRO A 224 -8.97 -32.05 -62.52
N ALA A 225 -10.15 -31.52 -62.82
CA ALA A 225 -10.82 -31.66 -64.12
C ALA A 225 -11.32 -30.29 -64.61
N PRO A 226 -11.37 -30.07 -65.94
CA PRO A 226 -11.22 -28.75 -66.55
C PRO A 226 -12.55 -28.02 -66.69
N ILE A 227 -12.50 -26.69 -66.67
CA ILE A 227 -13.59 -25.84 -67.16
C ILE A 227 -13.00 -24.84 -68.15
N ASP A 228 -13.69 -24.76 -69.28
CA ASP A 228 -13.32 -24.17 -70.56
C ASP A 228 -12.94 -22.68 -70.52
N ASP A 229 -12.03 -22.33 -71.42
CA ASP A 229 -11.53 -20.98 -71.73
C ASP A 229 -12.61 -20.06 -72.31
N ALA A 230 -12.69 -18.82 -71.82
CA ALA A 230 -12.87 -17.61 -72.64
C ALA A 230 -12.66 -16.31 -71.82
N VAL A 231 -11.41 -15.82 -71.83
CA VAL A 231 -10.94 -14.41 -71.89
C VAL A 231 -11.89 -13.27 -71.48
N ASP A 232 -11.51 -12.48 -70.47
CA ASP A 232 -10.67 -11.27 -70.66
C ASP A 232 -10.36 -10.58 -69.31
N GLY A 233 -9.11 -10.12 -69.12
CA GLY A 233 -8.80 -8.97 -68.26
C GLY A 233 -8.00 -9.20 -66.98
N ALA A 234 -6.66 -9.18 -67.12
CA ALA A 234 -5.66 -8.70 -66.16
C ALA A 234 -5.45 -9.46 -64.84
N THR A 235 -4.62 -10.51 -64.93
CA THR A 235 -3.77 -11.07 -63.87
C THR A 235 -2.75 -10.02 -63.37
N LEU A 236 -2.44 -10.01 -62.07
CA LEU A 236 -1.09 -10.25 -61.52
C LEU A 236 -1.18 -10.34 -59.98
N THR A 237 -0.90 -11.54 -59.48
CA THR A 237 -0.71 -11.94 -58.08
C THR A 237 0.67 -11.50 -57.57
N PRO A 238 0.81 -11.13 -56.28
CA PRO A 238 2.13 -10.91 -55.67
C PRO A 238 2.79 -12.24 -55.29
N ASP A 239 4.02 -12.44 -55.77
CA ASP A 239 4.94 -13.50 -55.38
C ASP A 239 5.80 -13.08 -54.18
N GLU A 240 5.97 -14.07 -53.29
CA GLU A 240 7.11 -14.38 -52.41
C GLU A 240 7.62 -13.41 -51.32
N VAL A 241 7.84 -14.05 -50.17
CA VAL A 241 8.38 -13.54 -48.90
C VAL A 241 9.91 -13.53 -48.95
N THR A 242 10.53 -12.43 -48.54
CA THR A 242 11.96 -12.37 -48.18
C THR A 242 12.08 -11.88 -46.72
N TYR A 243 12.84 -12.59 -45.88
CA TYR A 243 13.13 -12.21 -44.49
C TYR A 243 14.50 -11.51 -44.35
N ALA A 244 14.57 -10.68 -43.30
CA ALA A 244 15.71 -9.96 -42.67
C ALA A 244 16.08 -8.61 -43.32
N THR A 245 16.28 -7.48 -42.62
CA THR A 245 16.51 -7.20 -41.18
C THR A 245 16.40 -5.68 -40.92
N ASP A 246 16.23 -5.37 -39.64
CA ASP A 246 16.54 -4.12 -38.92
C ASP A 246 15.70 -2.85 -39.15
N ALA A 247 15.11 -2.46 -38.02
CA ALA A 247 14.81 -1.11 -37.55
C ALA A 247 15.32 0.03 -38.43
N ASP A 248 14.38 0.78 -39.02
CA ASP A 248 14.37 2.26 -39.10
C ASP A 248 13.22 2.76 -39.98
N GLU A 249 12.00 2.23 -39.81
CA GLU A 249 10.86 2.62 -40.66
C GLU A 249 9.54 2.91 -39.91
N PHE A 250 9.64 3.30 -38.63
CA PHE A 250 8.52 3.87 -37.87
C PHE A 250 8.66 5.39 -37.60
N ASP A 251 9.61 6.08 -38.27
CA ASP A 251 9.90 7.50 -38.03
C ASP A 251 9.57 8.44 -39.22
N GLN A 252 8.79 7.97 -40.21
CA GLN A 252 8.42 8.79 -41.38
C GLN A 252 6.93 9.13 -41.49
N LEU A 253 6.14 8.91 -40.43
CA LEU A 253 4.72 9.31 -40.39
C LEU A 253 4.42 10.55 -39.52
N PHE A 254 5.43 11.10 -38.83
CA PHE A 254 5.36 12.39 -38.14
C PHE A 254 6.29 13.39 -38.82
N GLY A 255 5.88 13.80 -40.02
CA GLY A 255 6.59 14.77 -40.84
C GLY A 255 6.94 16.06 -40.09
N ALA A 256 8.24 16.32 -40.02
CA ALA A 256 8.92 17.60 -39.95
C ALA A 256 8.01 18.86 -39.96
N THR A 257 7.81 19.46 -38.79
CA THR A 257 7.40 20.86 -38.70
C THR A 257 8.60 21.75 -39.01
N VAL A 258 8.62 22.25 -40.24
CA VAL A 258 9.51 23.29 -40.75
C VAL A 258 9.41 24.54 -39.87
N ALA A 259 10.53 25.03 -39.38
CA ALA A 259 10.65 26.35 -38.76
C ALA A 259 10.28 27.45 -39.78
N SER A 260 9.02 27.89 -39.76
CA SER A 260 8.61 29.10 -40.46
C SER A 260 9.08 30.34 -39.70
N GLN A 261 9.89 31.14 -40.38
CA GLN A 261 10.20 32.51 -39.99
C GLN A 261 8.90 33.30 -39.79
N LYS A 262 8.78 33.94 -38.62
CA LYS A 262 7.70 34.85 -38.25
C LYS A 262 7.70 36.09 -39.17
N PRO A 263 6.62 36.38 -39.91
CA PRO A 263 6.46 37.67 -40.58
C PRO A 263 6.26 38.79 -39.55
N PRO A 264 6.68 40.05 -39.83
CA PRO A 264 6.46 41.16 -38.92
C PRO A 264 4.96 41.42 -38.74
N VAL A 265 4.55 41.51 -37.47
CA VAL A 265 3.17 41.80 -37.04
C VAL A 265 2.83 43.25 -37.39
N PRO A 266 1.75 43.54 -38.14
CA PRO A 266 1.23 44.89 -38.29
C PRO A 266 0.62 45.39 -36.96
N PRO A 267 0.68 46.69 -36.64
CA PRO A 267 0.17 47.22 -35.37
C PRO A 267 -1.33 46.93 -35.21
N ALA A 268 -1.71 46.48 -34.02
CA ALA A 268 -3.10 46.20 -33.67
C ALA A 268 -3.96 47.48 -33.68
N PRO A 269 -5.22 47.42 -34.17
CA PRO A 269 -6.16 48.53 -34.02
C PRO A 269 -6.53 48.72 -32.54
N PRO A 270 -6.90 49.95 -32.12
CA PRO A 270 -7.25 50.24 -30.73
C PRO A 270 -8.51 49.47 -30.30
N VAL A 271 -8.42 48.80 -29.14
CA VAL A 271 -9.53 48.12 -28.49
C VAL A 271 -10.54 49.19 -28.00
N PRO A 272 -11.84 49.09 -28.35
CA PRO A 272 -12.85 49.99 -27.81
C PRO A 272 -13.03 49.74 -26.29
N PRO A 273 -13.34 50.78 -25.49
CA PRO A 273 -13.56 50.61 -24.06
C PRO A 273 -14.74 49.68 -23.80
N ALA A 274 -14.56 48.74 -22.87
CA ALA A 274 -15.60 47.85 -22.41
C ALA A 274 -16.77 48.65 -21.81
N PRO A 275 -18.03 48.22 -22.02
CA PRO A 275 -19.19 48.83 -21.36
C PRO A 275 -19.09 48.64 -19.84
N PRO A 276 -19.61 49.58 -19.03
CA PRO A 276 -19.61 49.43 -17.58
C PRO A 276 -20.48 48.23 -17.21
N VAL A 277 -19.88 47.29 -16.47
CA VAL A 277 -20.64 46.23 -15.79
C VAL A 277 -21.63 46.89 -14.81
N PRO A 278 -22.92 46.55 -14.83
CA PRO A 278 -23.84 47.01 -13.82
C PRO A 278 -23.34 46.52 -12.46
N ALA A 279 -23.29 47.42 -11.48
CA ALA A 279 -22.95 47.10 -10.11
C ALA A 279 -23.85 45.94 -9.65
N GLY A 280 -23.24 44.77 -9.47
CA GLY A 280 -23.90 43.60 -8.94
C GLY A 280 -24.52 43.95 -7.59
N ASP A 281 -25.65 43.30 -7.34
CA ASP A 281 -26.28 43.15 -6.03
C ASP A 281 -25.26 42.56 -5.04
N HIS A 282 -24.44 43.43 -4.47
CA HIS A 282 -23.61 43.14 -3.32
C HIS A 282 -24.45 43.54 -2.11
N ASP A 283 -25.01 42.54 -1.44
CA ASP A 283 -25.75 42.62 -0.18
C ASP A 283 -24.92 43.14 1.01
N GLY A 284 -23.69 43.58 0.77
CA GLY A 284 -22.82 44.17 1.78
C GLY A 284 -22.05 43.16 2.61
N ASP A 285 -22.19 41.86 2.33
CA ASP A 285 -21.53 40.79 3.10
C ASP A 285 -20.18 40.33 2.51
N THR A 286 -19.66 41.05 1.51
CA THR A 286 -18.32 40.78 0.98
C THR A 286 -17.26 41.33 1.95
N ILE A 287 -16.82 40.49 2.88
CA ILE A 287 -15.67 40.79 3.73
C ILE A 287 -14.39 40.93 2.88
N SER A 288 -13.65 42.02 3.08
CA SER A 288 -12.37 42.22 2.40
C SER A 288 -11.33 41.20 2.87
N VAL A 289 -10.33 40.90 2.03
CA VAL A 289 -9.21 40.00 2.42
C VAL A 289 -8.46 40.49 3.67
N SER A 290 -8.38 41.81 3.86
CA SER A 290 -7.84 42.43 5.07
C SER A 290 -8.71 42.17 6.31
N GLU A 291 -10.03 42.18 6.14
CA GLU A 291 -11.00 41.99 7.22
C GLU A 291 -11.14 40.51 7.60
N ALA A 292 -11.08 39.61 6.62
CA ALA A 292 -10.96 38.16 6.85
C ALA A 292 -9.64 37.78 7.56
N ARG A 293 -8.58 38.57 7.41
CA ARG A 293 -7.32 38.39 8.14
C ARG A 293 -7.40 38.98 9.55
N ALA A 294 -8.05 40.13 9.72
CA ALA A 294 -8.28 40.74 11.03
C ALA A 294 -9.18 39.87 11.93
N LEU A 295 -10.24 39.26 11.38
CA LEU A 295 -11.11 38.34 12.12
C LEU A 295 -10.38 37.08 12.60
N ARG A 296 -9.41 36.56 11.83
CA ARG A 296 -8.55 35.45 12.27
C ARG A 296 -7.55 35.85 13.35
N GLN A 297 -7.07 37.09 13.33
CA GLN A 297 -6.11 37.60 14.32
C GLN A 297 -6.79 38.03 15.64
N ASN A 298 -8.08 38.39 15.57
CA ASN A 298 -8.91 38.72 16.74
C ASN A 298 -9.81 37.56 17.20
N ALA A 299 -9.66 36.35 16.61
CA ALA A 299 -10.31 35.17 17.14
C ALA A 299 -9.80 34.95 18.57
N PRO A 300 -10.70 34.77 19.57
CA PRO A 300 -10.25 34.52 20.93
C PRO A 300 -9.34 33.29 20.92
N ALA A 301 -8.13 33.43 21.46
CA ALA A 301 -7.28 32.28 21.73
C ALA A 301 -8.11 31.30 22.57
N ALA A 302 -8.31 30.09 22.06
CA ALA A 302 -8.94 29.04 22.85
C ALA A 302 -8.12 28.88 24.14
N ASP A 303 -8.80 28.99 25.28
CA ASP A 303 -8.20 28.65 26.57
C ASP A 303 -7.65 27.22 26.47
N PRO A 304 -6.35 26.97 26.72
CA PRO A 304 -5.78 25.63 26.67
C PRO A 304 -6.35 24.68 27.74
N ASP A 305 -7.21 25.19 28.63
CA ASP A 305 -7.88 24.48 29.72
C ASP A 305 -9.41 24.37 29.56
N ALA A 306 -9.96 24.69 28.38
CA ALA A 306 -11.38 24.41 28.12
C ALA A 306 -11.56 22.89 27.91
N PRO A 307 -12.40 22.20 28.72
CA PRO A 307 -12.63 20.77 28.52
C PRO A 307 -13.31 20.55 27.17
N THR A 308 -12.56 19.98 26.23
CA THR A 308 -13.07 19.47 24.95
C THR A 308 -14.07 18.38 25.25
N ALA A 309 -15.36 18.70 25.23
CA ALA A 309 -16.40 17.68 25.28
C ALA A 309 -16.31 16.87 23.98
N VAL A 310 -15.78 15.65 24.09
CA VAL A 310 -15.90 14.62 23.07
C VAL A 310 -17.39 14.33 22.85
N LEU A 311 -17.96 14.93 21.81
CA LEU A 311 -19.28 14.53 21.33
C LEU A 311 -19.11 13.13 20.74
N PRO A 312 -19.90 12.13 21.20
CA PRO A 312 -19.86 10.81 20.58
C PRO A 312 -20.21 10.96 19.11
N VAL A 313 -19.35 10.43 18.23
CA VAL A 313 -19.67 10.26 16.81
C VAL A 313 -20.91 9.38 16.76
N ILE A 314 -22.03 10.00 16.37
CA ILE A 314 -23.24 9.27 16.04
C ILE A 314 -22.88 8.54 14.75
N SER A 315 -22.66 7.23 14.83
CA SER A 315 -22.50 6.36 13.66
C SER A 315 -23.67 6.67 12.72
N SER A 316 -23.40 7.36 11.60
CA SER A 316 -24.37 7.52 10.53
C SER A 316 -24.78 6.12 10.08
N ALA A 317 -26.05 5.97 9.71
CA ALA A 317 -26.65 4.68 9.42
C ALA A 317 -25.86 3.94 8.33
N SER A 318 -25.17 2.87 8.71
CA SER A 318 -24.58 1.96 7.74
C SER A 318 -25.74 1.29 7.00
N GLY A 319 -25.86 1.57 5.70
CA GLY A 319 -26.85 0.92 4.85
C GLY A 319 -26.70 -0.61 4.86
N ARG A 320 -27.63 -1.33 4.25
CA ARG A 320 -27.57 -2.79 4.19
C ARG A 320 -27.79 -3.30 2.79
N ILE A 321 -27.29 -4.49 2.53
CA ILE A 321 -27.59 -5.24 1.33
C ILE A 321 -28.43 -6.46 1.68
N ARG A 322 -29.29 -6.85 0.75
CA ARG A 322 -30.07 -8.06 0.82
C ARG A 322 -29.78 -8.91 -0.42
N VAL A 323 -29.23 -10.09 -0.20
CA VAL A 323 -29.01 -11.07 -1.24
C VAL A 323 -30.29 -11.87 -1.46
N SER A 324 -30.60 -12.26 -2.70
CA SER A 324 -31.81 -13.03 -3.03
C SER A 324 -31.88 -14.39 -2.33
N THR A 325 -30.74 -14.89 -1.83
CA THR A 325 -30.64 -16.05 -0.93
C THR A 325 -31.29 -15.82 0.45
N GLY A 326 -31.69 -14.58 0.76
CA GLY A 326 -32.31 -14.17 2.02
C GLY A 326 -31.31 -13.60 3.03
N GLN A 327 -30.02 -13.65 2.74
CA GLN A 327 -28.99 -13.09 3.61
C GLN A 327 -29.01 -11.56 3.57
N VAL A 328 -29.04 -10.94 4.75
CA VAL A 328 -28.96 -9.49 4.92
C VAL A 328 -27.65 -9.15 5.60
N VAL A 329 -26.90 -8.22 5.03
CA VAL A 329 -25.57 -7.83 5.50
C VAL A 329 -25.53 -6.31 5.65
N THR A 330 -25.10 -5.83 6.81
CA THR A 330 -24.84 -4.42 7.05
C THR A 330 -23.57 -3.99 6.33
N LEU A 331 -23.58 -2.81 5.72
CA LEU A 331 -22.44 -2.19 5.05
C LEU A 331 -21.62 -1.38 6.05
N ASP A 332 -21.17 -2.04 7.11
CA ASP A 332 -20.23 -1.49 8.10
C ASP A 332 -18.77 -1.59 7.61
N ARG A 333 -18.51 -2.51 6.68
CA ARG A 333 -17.22 -2.81 6.07
C ARG A 333 -17.38 -3.30 4.64
N THR A 334 -16.27 -3.58 3.96
CA THR A 334 -16.27 -4.15 2.60
C THR A 334 -16.97 -5.52 2.58
N VAL A 335 -17.83 -5.75 1.59
CA VAL A 335 -18.50 -7.06 1.37
C VAL A 335 -18.02 -7.67 0.07
N ILE A 336 -17.63 -8.94 0.10
CA ILE A 336 -17.26 -9.70 -1.11
C ILE A 336 -18.26 -10.83 -1.31
N ILE A 337 -18.90 -10.85 -2.48
CA ILE A 337 -19.91 -11.85 -2.84
C ILE A 337 -19.36 -12.74 -3.95
N GLY A 338 -19.56 -14.05 -3.84
CA GLY A 338 -19.23 -15.01 -4.90
C GLY A 338 -19.52 -16.45 -4.51
N ARG A 339 -19.21 -17.42 -5.38
CA ARG A 339 -19.49 -18.83 -5.10
C ARG A 339 -18.55 -19.47 -4.07
N LYS A 340 -17.32 -18.95 -3.99
CA LYS A 340 -16.27 -19.38 -3.05
C LYS A 340 -15.42 -18.15 -2.72
N PRO A 341 -16.01 -17.15 -2.05
CA PRO A 341 -15.38 -15.85 -1.87
C PRO A 341 -14.13 -16.03 -1.02
N ARG A 342 -13.05 -15.35 -1.42
CA ARG A 342 -11.80 -15.32 -0.68
C ARG A 342 -11.44 -13.88 -0.36
N SER A 343 -10.94 -13.65 0.84
CA SER A 343 -10.20 -12.44 1.15
C SER A 343 -8.82 -12.57 0.49
N THR A 344 -8.57 -11.78 -0.55
CA THR A 344 -7.26 -11.68 -1.19
C THR A 344 -6.53 -10.39 -0.83
N ARG A 345 -7.21 -9.46 -0.14
CA ARG A 345 -6.73 -8.07 0.05
C ARG A 345 -6.81 -7.53 1.48
N ALA A 346 -7.33 -8.28 2.46
CA ALA A 346 -7.49 -7.77 3.81
C ALA A 346 -6.42 -8.31 4.77
N SER A 347 -5.63 -7.38 5.32
CA SER A 347 -4.80 -7.55 6.51
C SER A 347 -5.38 -6.64 7.59
N GLY A 348 -5.67 -7.17 8.79
CA GLY A 348 -6.12 -6.38 9.95
C GLY A 348 -7.62 -6.45 10.29
N ALA A 349 -8.01 -5.63 11.28
CA ALA A 349 -9.25 -5.69 12.07
C ALA A 349 -10.58 -5.50 11.31
N ASP A 350 -10.54 -5.31 9.99
CA ASP A 350 -11.74 -5.16 9.15
C ASP A 350 -11.74 -6.16 7.99
N LEU A 351 -11.81 -7.44 8.35
CA LEU A 351 -12.00 -8.53 7.40
C LEU A 351 -13.29 -8.30 6.59
N PRO A 352 -13.23 -8.39 5.25
CA PRO A 352 -14.40 -8.18 4.44
C PRO A 352 -15.45 -9.24 4.78
N HIS A 353 -16.71 -8.83 4.76
CA HIS A 353 -17.79 -9.76 4.95
C HIS A 353 -17.90 -10.65 3.70
N LEU A 354 -17.51 -11.92 3.84
CA LEU A 354 -17.55 -12.87 2.74
C LEU A 354 -18.95 -13.49 2.66
N VAL A 355 -19.65 -13.26 1.56
CA VAL A 355 -20.98 -13.82 1.30
C VAL A 355 -20.88 -14.88 0.22
N ALA A 356 -20.96 -16.14 0.65
CA ALA A 356 -21.00 -17.27 -0.27
C ALA A 356 -22.43 -17.45 -0.82
N VAL A 357 -22.55 -17.51 -2.14
CA VAL A 357 -23.81 -17.77 -2.83
C VAL A 357 -23.72 -19.06 -3.63
N ASP A 358 -24.83 -19.78 -3.76
CA ASP A 358 -24.85 -20.99 -4.58
C ASP A 358 -24.80 -20.62 -6.07
N SER A 359 -24.08 -21.42 -6.86
CA SER A 359 -23.87 -21.18 -8.28
C SER A 359 -23.83 -22.51 -9.04
N PRO A 360 -24.99 -23.18 -9.19
CA PRO A 360 -25.07 -24.49 -9.80
C PRO A 360 -24.74 -24.46 -11.29
N GLN A 361 -25.02 -23.37 -12.03
CA GLN A 361 -24.61 -23.25 -13.45
C GLN A 361 -23.18 -22.71 -13.58
N GLN A 362 -22.50 -22.41 -12.47
CA GLN A 362 -21.17 -21.80 -12.43
C GLN A 362 -21.13 -20.38 -12.99
N ASP A 363 -22.27 -19.67 -13.06
CA ASP A 363 -22.32 -18.33 -13.62
C ASP A 363 -21.65 -17.29 -12.71
N ILE A 364 -21.58 -17.59 -11.41
CA ILE A 364 -20.95 -16.74 -10.41
C ILE A 364 -19.49 -17.17 -10.21
N SER A 365 -18.56 -16.25 -10.42
CA SER A 365 -17.14 -16.42 -10.12
C SER A 365 -16.87 -16.63 -8.61
N ARG A 366 -15.67 -17.15 -8.28
CA ARG A 366 -15.29 -17.45 -6.88
C ARG A 366 -15.42 -16.23 -5.97
N SER A 367 -14.84 -15.11 -6.38
CA SER A 367 -15.17 -13.77 -5.90
C SER A 367 -15.73 -13.01 -7.11
N HIS A 368 -16.94 -12.47 -7.01
CA HIS A 368 -17.69 -11.93 -8.13
C HIS A 368 -17.87 -10.41 -8.01
N LEU A 369 -18.42 -9.96 -6.88
CA LEU A 369 -18.72 -8.55 -6.64
C LEU A 369 -18.07 -8.11 -5.33
N GLU A 370 -17.41 -6.95 -5.36
CA GLU A 370 -16.92 -6.25 -4.17
C GLU A 370 -17.80 -5.01 -3.94
N ILE A 371 -18.29 -4.83 -2.73
CA ILE A 371 -19.13 -3.71 -2.31
C ILE A 371 -18.37 -2.97 -1.22
N ARG A 372 -18.10 -1.68 -1.43
CA ARG A 372 -17.34 -0.85 -0.49
C ARG A 372 -18.21 0.32 -0.01
N PRO A 373 -18.42 0.48 1.31
CA PRO A 373 -18.88 1.73 1.86
C PRO A 373 -17.72 2.75 1.83
N GLU A 374 -17.91 3.87 1.14
CA GLU A 374 -16.95 4.98 1.02
C GLU A 374 -17.60 6.27 1.55
N GLY A 375 -17.34 6.59 2.82
CA GLY A 375 -17.95 7.73 3.49
C GLY A 375 -19.47 7.63 3.52
N ASP A 376 -20.14 8.56 2.84
CA ASP A 376 -21.60 8.62 2.70
C ASP A 376 -22.10 7.99 1.38
N THR A 377 -21.26 7.21 0.69
CA THR A 377 -21.64 6.53 -0.56
C THR A 377 -21.27 5.07 -0.55
N VAL A 378 -21.86 4.29 -1.45
CA VAL A 378 -21.52 2.88 -1.65
C VAL A 378 -21.14 2.67 -3.11
N VAL A 379 -20.02 2.00 -3.32
CA VAL A 379 -19.52 1.63 -4.64
C VAL A 379 -19.48 0.12 -4.79
N VAL A 380 -19.76 -0.35 -6.00
CA VAL A 380 -19.63 -1.75 -6.39
C VAL A 380 -18.58 -1.91 -7.46
N VAL A 381 -17.83 -3.01 -7.40
CA VAL A 381 -16.75 -3.34 -8.33
C VAL A 381 -16.92 -4.79 -8.78
N ASP A 382 -16.98 -5.00 -10.09
CA ASP A 382 -16.90 -6.34 -10.67
C ASP A 382 -15.46 -6.86 -10.57
N LEU A 383 -15.26 -8.03 -9.95
CA LEU A 383 -13.95 -8.60 -9.68
C LEU A 383 -13.39 -9.43 -10.86
N HIS A 384 -13.47 -8.86 -12.07
CA HIS A 384 -13.03 -9.50 -13.31
C HIS A 384 -13.74 -10.83 -13.55
N THR A 385 -15.07 -10.77 -13.48
CA THR A 385 -15.90 -11.97 -13.57
C THR A 385 -16.01 -12.47 -15.00
N THR A 386 -16.23 -13.78 -15.15
CA THR A 386 -16.36 -14.40 -16.49
C THR A 386 -17.67 -14.00 -17.16
N ASN A 387 -18.76 -13.96 -16.39
CA ASN A 387 -20.10 -13.75 -16.91
C ASN A 387 -20.65 -12.35 -16.63
N GLY A 388 -19.89 -11.47 -15.97
CA GLY A 388 -20.20 -10.06 -15.69
C GLY A 388 -21.38 -9.82 -14.74
N SER A 389 -21.36 -8.66 -14.09
CA SER A 389 -22.45 -8.17 -13.22
C SER A 389 -23.32 -7.13 -13.93
N THR A 390 -24.63 -7.08 -13.65
CA THR A 390 -25.55 -6.09 -14.24
C THR A 390 -26.29 -5.31 -13.15
N LEU A 391 -26.17 -3.98 -13.16
CA LEU A 391 -26.90 -3.07 -12.29
C LEU A 391 -28.28 -2.74 -12.87
N LEU A 392 -29.32 -2.92 -12.07
CA LEU A 392 -30.71 -2.63 -12.37
C LEU A 392 -31.16 -1.48 -11.47
N ARG A 393 -31.28 -0.29 -12.05
CA ARG A 393 -31.76 0.90 -11.35
C ARG A 393 -33.25 1.12 -11.63
N PRO A 394 -34.09 1.36 -10.61
CA PRO A 394 -35.52 1.62 -10.83
C PRO A 394 -35.76 2.76 -11.84
N GLY A 395 -36.44 2.45 -12.94
CA GLY A 395 -36.78 3.42 -13.99
C GLY A 395 -35.67 3.74 -14.99
N ALA A 396 -34.53 3.06 -14.94
CA ALA A 396 -33.46 3.16 -15.94
C ALA A 396 -33.23 1.83 -16.67
N ASP A 397 -32.54 1.89 -17.81
CA ASP A 397 -32.12 0.68 -18.53
C ASP A 397 -31.04 -0.07 -17.73
N PRO A 398 -31.00 -1.42 -17.80
CA PRO A 398 -29.94 -2.22 -17.18
C PRO A 398 -28.54 -1.78 -17.60
N LEU A 399 -27.68 -1.49 -16.63
CA LEU A 399 -26.29 -1.08 -16.83
C LEU A 399 -25.37 -2.26 -16.59
N ARG A 400 -24.56 -2.62 -17.59
CA ARG A 400 -23.53 -3.63 -17.42
C ARG A 400 -22.34 -3.03 -16.66
N LEU A 401 -21.91 -3.66 -15.58
CA LEU A 401 -20.71 -3.24 -14.85
C LEU A 401 -19.47 -3.73 -15.60
N HIS A 402 -18.46 -2.86 -15.74
CA HIS A 402 -17.19 -3.26 -16.31
C HIS A 402 -16.24 -3.83 -15.23
N PRO A 403 -15.46 -4.86 -15.55
CA PRO A 403 -14.42 -5.38 -14.68
C PRO A 403 -13.49 -4.30 -14.11
N GLY A 404 -13.34 -4.27 -12.78
CA GLY A 404 -12.45 -3.35 -12.08
C GLY A 404 -12.92 -1.89 -12.02
N GLU A 405 -14.00 -1.52 -12.72
CA GLU A 405 -14.56 -0.18 -12.68
C GLU A 405 -15.44 -0.01 -11.44
N GLN A 406 -15.26 1.11 -10.74
CA GLN A 406 -16.07 1.45 -9.58
C GLN A 406 -17.37 2.12 -10.04
N THR A 407 -18.50 1.56 -9.65
CA THR A 407 -19.82 2.10 -9.97
C THR A 407 -20.58 2.46 -8.70
N LEU A 408 -21.08 3.69 -8.62
CA LEU A 408 -21.87 4.16 -7.48
C LEU A 408 -23.29 3.57 -7.53
N VAL A 409 -23.72 3.01 -6.39
CA VAL A 409 -25.06 2.46 -6.20
C VAL A 409 -25.87 3.32 -5.24
N LEU A 410 -27.18 3.33 -5.46
CA LEU A 410 -28.16 4.06 -4.66
C LEU A 410 -29.07 3.06 -3.92
N SER A 411 -29.79 3.55 -2.91
CA SER A 411 -30.89 2.78 -2.32
C SER A 411 -31.88 2.34 -3.40
N ASP A 412 -32.40 1.13 -3.26
CA ASP A 412 -33.29 0.44 -4.20
C ASP A 412 -32.64 -0.03 -5.51
N ASP A 413 -31.34 0.20 -5.71
CA ASP A 413 -30.60 -0.45 -6.81
C ASP A 413 -30.53 -1.97 -6.57
N VAL A 414 -30.49 -2.73 -7.66
CA VAL A 414 -30.32 -4.19 -7.63
C VAL A 414 -29.19 -4.59 -8.56
N VAL A 415 -28.19 -5.32 -8.07
CA VAL A 415 -27.14 -5.93 -8.90
C VAL A 415 -27.46 -7.41 -9.13
N ASP A 416 -27.51 -7.82 -10.38
CA ASP A 416 -27.65 -9.22 -10.82
C ASP A 416 -26.27 -9.81 -11.13
N LEU A 417 -25.95 -10.94 -10.47
CA LEU A 417 -24.68 -11.65 -10.57
C LEU A 417 -24.78 -12.89 -11.48
N GLY A 418 -25.98 -13.25 -11.95
CA GLY A 418 -26.26 -14.53 -12.62
C GLY A 418 -26.76 -15.62 -11.66
N ASP A 419 -27.12 -16.80 -12.19
CA ASP A 419 -27.74 -17.90 -11.43
C ASP A 419 -29.03 -17.52 -10.65
N GLY A 420 -29.68 -16.39 -11.01
CA GLY A 420 -30.82 -15.84 -10.26
C GLY A 420 -30.43 -15.20 -8.93
N VAL A 421 -29.13 -14.99 -8.68
CA VAL A 421 -28.62 -14.32 -7.49
C VAL A 421 -28.58 -12.81 -7.73
N THR A 422 -29.35 -12.08 -6.94
CA THR A 422 -29.39 -10.62 -6.97
C THR A 422 -29.06 -10.02 -5.61
N VAL A 423 -28.56 -8.79 -5.61
CA VAL A 423 -28.18 -8.03 -4.41
C VAL A 423 -28.93 -6.72 -4.45
N THR A 424 -29.84 -6.52 -3.51
CA THR A 424 -30.63 -5.29 -3.36
C THR A 424 -29.98 -4.38 -2.32
N PHE A 425 -29.87 -3.09 -2.62
CA PHE A 425 -29.31 -2.09 -1.70
C PHE A 425 -30.45 -1.38 -0.97
N GLU A 426 -30.40 -1.36 0.37
CA GLU A 426 -31.45 -0.79 1.22
C GLU A 426 -30.86 0.19 2.23
N ASP A 427 -31.54 1.31 2.45
CA ASP A 427 -31.20 2.32 3.47
C ASP A 427 -29.74 2.83 3.39
N LEU A 428 -29.21 3.04 2.18
CA LEU A 428 -27.90 3.66 1.99
C LEU A 428 -27.89 5.13 2.49
N PRO A 429 -26.73 5.61 3.00
CA PRO A 429 -26.59 6.96 3.57
C PRO A 429 -26.90 8.12 2.62
#